data_AF-A0A9P5XHM1-F1
#
_entry.id   AF-A0A9P5XHM1-F1
#
_cell.length_a   1.000
_cell.length_b   1.000
_cell.length_c   1.000
_cell.angle_alpha   90.00
_cell.angle_beta   90.00
_cell.angle_gamma   90.00
#
_symmetry.space_group_name_H-M   'P 1'
#
loop_
_entity.id
_entity.type
_entity.pdbx_description
1 polymer ?
#
loop_
_entity_poly.entity_id
_entity_poly.type
_entity_poly.pdbx_seq_one_letter_code
_entity_poly.pdbx_strand_id
1 'polypeptide(L)'
;MTAALQLTHEQVQLIVHKLLPGHDRSTVSKIIDIRSKGYSFTASTRTYIIDLQPDLACSTTNDDSAHVSTLSTPSDQKSCACFLTIAMPGVSPAEYNPNSLPVIHHILDLIRNKTEIPLAESVLDTSLSLVPYHFLLSGTTGTTSDRLVSVAEARKLGLFSDKTSAFVDLELGKLLGQMHTNVQNDWFGAPLLKDPTDPSYAWQETFTSLLEGLISHFEKGDIKIDFEIPYEKIRLYHSRAIGFSLFDDVEVPSLVWVTGSEDDILIAKPSDPDDPWGFEIAAILPVAAHALWGDPLLESFFIPPNPSKAMAEGYIGGGGGALTIFPRQNTKRVWYDLFLALLVLYEVRTLGDADELEEKRAWCEKTILDSVDTLKDAPCY
;
A
#
# COMPACT_ATOMS: atom_id res chain seq x y z
N MET A 1 -25.21 -6.59 -10.62
CA MET A 1 -23.95 -7.08 -11.21
C MET A 1 -23.13 -5.87 -11.59
N THR A 2 -22.17 -5.49 -10.76
CA THR A 2 -21.14 -4.51 -11.12
C THR A 2 -20.24 -5.15 -12.18
N ALA A 3 -19.97 -4.45 -13.27
CA ALA A 3 -19.03 -4.92 -14.28
C ALA A 3 -17.65 -5.12 -13.61
N ALA A 4 -16.99 -6.24 -13.91
CA ALA A 4 -15.65 -6.48 -13.39
C ALA A 4 -14.69 -5.40 -13.93
N LEU A 5 -13.86 -4.84 -13.05
CA LEU A 5 -12.78 -3.93 -13.42
C LEU A 5 -11.78 -4.68 -14.30
N GLN A 6 -11.80 -4.46 -15.61
CA GLN A 6 -10.91 -5.15 -16.54
C GLN A 6 -10.52 -4.26 -17.72
N LEU A 7 -9.23 -4.22 -18.03
CA LEU A 7 -8.70 -3.62 -19.26
C LEU A 7 -8.44 -4.69 -20.32
N THR A 8 -8.64 -4.32 -21.58
CA THR A 8 -8.14 -5.10 -22.72
C THR A 8 -6.68 -4.80 -22.99
N HIS A 9 -6.02 -5.67 -23.75
CA HIS A 9 -4.63 -5.45 -24.15
C HIS A 9 -4.46 -4.16 -24.97
N GLU A 10 -5.39 -3.89 -25.88
CA GLU A 10 -5.39 -2.70 -26.73
C GLU A 10 -5.55 -1.41 -25.92
N GLN A 11 -6.35 -1.45 -24.86
CA GLN A 11 -6.52 -0.31 -23.94
C GLN A 11 -5.24 -0.01 -23.18
N VAL A 12 -4.56 -1.05 -22.66
CA VAL A 12 -3.28 -0.89 -21.97
C VAL A 12 -2.21 -0.36 -22.93
N GLN A 13 -2.14 -0.91 -24.15
CA GLN A 13 -1.23 -0.46 -25.20
C GLN A 13 -1.45 1.02 -25.54
N LEU A 14 -2.70 1.45 -25.67
CA LEU A 14 -3.07 2.84 -25.94
C LEU A 14 -2.63 3.80 -24.81
N ILE A 15 -2.82 3.39 -23.55
CA ILE A 15 -2.38 4.17 -22.39
C ILE A 15 -0.86 4.34 -22.41
N VAL A 16 -0.11 3.25 -22.57
CA VAL A 16 1.37 3.26 -22.59
C VAL A 16 1.87 4.18 -23.69
N HIS A 17 1.39 4.02 -24.93
CA HIS A 17 1.83 4.83 -26.07
C HIS A 17 1.60 6.33 -25.89
N LYS A 18 0.51 6.72 -25.24
CA LYS A 18 0.15 8.12 -25.09
C LYS A 18 0.79 8.80 -23.89
N LEU A 19 0.99 8.07 -22.80
CA LEU A 19 1.25 8.67 -21.49
C LEU A 19 2.58 8.26 -20.86
N LEU A 20 3.22 7.18 -21.32
CA LEU A 20 4.49 6.75 -20.75
C LEU A 20 5.67 7.36 -21.53
N PRO A 21 6.46 8.28 -20.93
CA PRO A 21 7.52 8.98 -21.65
C PRO A 21 8.56 8.04 -22.25
N GLY A 22 8.88 8.20 -23.54
CA GLY A 22 9.89 7.38 -24.24
C GLY A 22 9.41 5.98 -24.66
N HIS A 23 8.12 5.67 -24.47
CA HIS A 23 7.52 4.38 -24.78
C HIS A 23 6.39 4.47 -25.83
N ASP A 24 6.38 5.50 -26.66
CA ASP A 24 5.42 5.73 -27.74
C ASP A 24 5.42 4.62 -28.81
N ARG A 25 6.51 3.86 -28.88
CA ARG A 25 6.68 2.72 -29.80
C ARG A 25 6.82 1.36 -29.11
N SER A 26 6.85 1.32 -27.77
CA SER A 26 6.98 0.05 -27.05
C SER A 26 5.76 -0.84 -27.24
N THR A 27 5.95 -2.16 -27.26
CA THR A 27 4.85 -3.13 -27.32
C THR A 27 4.61 -3.71 -25.93
N VAL A 28 3.34 -3.78 -25.53
CA VAL A 28 2.93 -4.47 -24.30
C VAL A 28 3.04 -5.97 -24.54
N SER A 29 4.02 -6.64 -23.93
CA SER A 29 4.21 -8.08 -24.10
C SER A 29 3.40 -8.92 -23.11
N LYS A 30 3.09 -8.36 -21.94
CA LYS A 30 2.41 -9.09 -20.86
C LYS A 30 1.64 -8.13 -19.98
N ILE A 31 0.48 -8.58 -19.48
CA ILE A 31 -0.34 -7.87 -18.48
C ILE A 31 -0.65 -8.88 -17.38
N ILE A 32 -0.28 -8.56 -16.15
CA ILE A 32 -0.48 -9.42 -14.97
C ILE A 32 -1.35 -8.68 -13.97
N ASP A 33 -2.48 -9.25 -13.58
CA ASP A 33 -3.31 -8.77 -12.49
C ASP A 33 -2.61 -9.02 -11.15
N ILE A 34 -2.32 -7.96 -10.40
CA ILE A 34 -1.76 -8.07 -9.05
C ILE A 34 -2.90 -8.35 -8.09
N ARG A 35 -2.97 -9.59 -7.65
CA ARG A 35 -3.84 -9.99 -6.55
C ARG A 35 -3.02 -9.90 -5.27
N SER A 36 -3.27 -8.86 -4.48
CA SER A 36 -2.62 -8.71 -3.18
C SER A 36 -3.07 -9.83 -2.25
N LYS A 37 -2.11 -10.66 -1.84
CA LYS A 37 -2.31 -11.69 -0.81
C LYS A 37 -2.30 -11.10 0.60
N GLY A 38 -1.75 -9.89 0.76
CA GLY A 38 -1.74 -9.13 2.00
C GLY A 38 -3.05 -8.40 2.27
N TYR A 39 -2.95 -7.24 2.91
CA TYR A 39 -4.10 -6.45 3.37
C TYR A 39 -4.50 -5.33 2.39
N SER A 40 -3.65 -5.00 1.42
CA SER A 40 -3.81 -3.85 0.50
C SER A 40 -4.87 -4.05 -0.58
N PHE A 41 -5.58 -5.17 -0.56
CA PHE A 41 -6.67 -5.44 -1.48
C PHE A 41 -7.81 -4.44 -1.29
N THR A 42 -8.34 -3.91 -2.40
CA THR A 42 -9.57 -3.12 -2.38
C THR A 42 -10.53 -3.52 -3.48
N ALA A 43 -11.81 -3.48 -3.16
CA ALA A 43 -12.92 -3.73 -4.07
C ALA A 43 -12.99 -2.76 -5.25
N SER A 44 -12.52 -1.53 -5.01
CA SER A 44 -12.78 -0.37 -5.85
C SER A 44 -11.68 -0.11 -6.88
N THR A 45 -10.53 -0.78 -6.75
CA THR A 45 -9.39 -0.63 -7.63
C THR A 45 -8.83 -1.96 -8.08
N ARG A 46 -8.06 -1.95 -9.17
CA ARG A 46 -7.28 -3.10 -9.62
C ARG A 46 -5.94 -2.63 -10.15
N THR A 47 -4.87 -3.32 -9.79
CA THR A 47 -3.50 -2.97 -10.21
C THR A 47 -2.93 -4.06 -11.11
N TYR A 48 -2.26 -3.64 -12.18
CA TYR A 48 -1.59 -4.53 -13.13
C TYR A 48 -0.08 -4.27 -13.17
N ILE A 49 0.70 -5.32 -13.42
CA ILE A 49 2.08 -5.22 -13.93
C ILE A 49 2.04 -5.37 -15.45
N ILE A 50 2.66 -4.44 -16.16
CA ILE A 50 2.70 -4.39 -17.62
C ILE A 50 4.14 -4.52 -18.07
N ASP A 51 4.49 -5.60 -18.77
CA ASP A 51 5.81 -5.74 -19.39
C ASP A 51 5.84 -5.06 -20.76
N LEU A 52 6.92 -4.30 -20.98
CA LEU A 52 7.16 -3.53 -22.18
C LEU A 52 8.38 -4.06 -22.92
N GLN A 53 8.23 -4.26 -24.22
CA GLN A 53 9.31 -4.57 -25.14
C GLN A 53 9.61 -3.36 -26.03
N PRO A 54 10.90 -2.97 -26.17
CA PRO A 54 11.29 -1.89 -27.05
C PRO A 54 11.10 -2.27 -28.53
N ASP A 55 10.83 -1.27 -29.38
CA ASP A 55 10.71 -1.48 -30.83
C ASP A 55 12.10 -1.65 -31.44
N LEU A 56 12.46 -2.91 -31.73
CA LEU A 56 13.76 -3.28 -32.32
C LEU A 56 13.91 -2.82 -33.79
N ALA A 57 12.84 -2.37 -34.45
CA ALA A 57 12.86 -2.11 -35.89
C ALA A 57 13.60 -0.82 -36.30
N CYS A 58 13.97 0.06 -35.37
CA CYS A 58 14.46 1.40 -35.70
C CYS A 58 15.95 1.68 -35.40
N SER A 59 16.72 0.70 -34.89
CA SER A 59 18.15 0.90 -34.55
C SER A 59 19.12 0.75 -35.73
N THR A 60 18.64 0.66 -36.98
CA THR A 60 19.46 0.52 -38.19
C THR A 60 19.57 1.83 -38.97
N THR A 61 20.09 2.88 -38.34
CA THR A 61 20.60 4.04 -39.09
C THR A 61 22.13 4.01 -39.09
N ASN A 62 22.69 3.53 -40.19
CA ASN A 62 24.11 3.64 -40.55
C ASN A 62 24.49 5.12 -40.74
N ASP A 63 24.70 5.89 -39.67
CA ASP A 63 25.27 7.23 -39.77
C ASP A 63 26.74 7.23 -39.34
N ASP A 64 27.62 7.16 -40.34
CA ASP A 64 29.08 7.30 -40.27
C ASP A 64 29.55 8.74 -39.94
N SER A 65 28.69 9.60 -39.36
CA SER A 65 29.04 11.00 -39.08
C SER A 65 29.52 11.18 -37.64
N ALA A 66 30.84 11.22 -37.49
CA ALA A 66 31.54 11.59 -36.26
C ALA A 66 31.23 13.03 -35.83
N HIS A 67 30.20 13.24 -35.01
CA HIS A 67 30.08 14.43 -34.18
C HIS A 67 29.69 14.08 -32.75
N VAL A 68 30.67 14.25 -31.86
CA VAL A 68 30.59 14.11 -30.41
C VAL A 68 29.55 15.09 -29.85
N SER A 69 28.37 14.57 -29.50
CA SER A 69 27.42 15.23 -28.59
C SER A 69 27.21 14.30 -27.40
N THR A 70 27.68 14.75 -26.23
CA THR A 70 27.60 14.06 -24.93
C THR A 70 26.20 14.15 -24.31
N LEU A 71 25.18 13.68 -25.03
CA LEU A 71 23.85 13.43 -24.51
C LEU A 71 23.60 11.91 -24.58
N SER A 72 23.29 11.35 -23.41
CA SER A 72 22.89 9.97 -23.11
C SER A 72 22.54 9.13 -24.34
N THR A 73 23.41 8.18 -24.67
CA THR A 73 23.24 7.24 -25.78
C THR A 73 21.91 6.48 -25.68
N PRO A 74 21.03 6.53 -26.72
CA PRO A 74 19.74 5.83 -26.77
C PRO A 74 19.81 4.29 -26.88
N SER A 75 20.96 3.67 -26.63
CA SER A 75 21.27 2.29 -27.02
C SER A 75 20.98 1.21 -25.97
N ASP A 76 20.32 1.55 -24.86
CA ASP A 76 20.08 0.59 -23.76
C ASP A 76 18.61 0.57 -23.32
N GLN A 77 17.68 0.71 -24.27
CA GLN A 77 16.27 0.38 -24.02
C GLN A 77 16.16 -1.12 -23.79
N LYS A 78 16.25 -1.52 -22.52
CA LYS A 78 16.00 -2.89 -22.06
C LYS A 78 14.49 -3.06 -21.82
N SER A 79 14.03 -4.30 -21.93
CA SER A 79 12.67 -4.65 -21.49
C SER A 79 12.48 -4.24 -20.03
N CYS A 80 11.32 -3.69 -19.73
CA CYS A 80 10.99 -3.14 -18.41
C CYS A 80 9.53 -3.46 -18.06
N ALA A 81 9.12 -3.14 -16.84
CA ALA A 81 7.74 -3.22 -16.40
C ALA A 81 7.25 -1.86 -15.89
N CYS A 82 5.94 -1.64 -15.92
CA CYS A 82 5.30 -0.52 -15.21
C CYS A 82 4.02 -1.01 -14.52
N PHE A 83 3.46 -0.18 -13.64
CA PHE A 83 2.26 -0.49 -12.88
C PHE A 83 1.10 0.39 -13.35
N LEU A 84 -0.08 -0.21 -13.50
CA LEU A 84 -1.30 0.50 -13.87
C LEU A 84 -2.41 0.15 -12.90
N THR A 85 -2.88 1.14 -12.14
CA THR A 85 -4.03 1.00 -11.25
C THR A 85 -5.25 1.64 -11.88
N ILE A 86 -6.36 0.92 -11.97
CA ILE A 86 -7.65 1.42 -12.46
C ILE A 86 -8.69 1.51 -11.34
N ALA A 87 -9.64 2.43 -11.48
CA ALA A 87 -10.78 2.58 -10.61
C ALA A 87 -12.04 2.98 -11.40
N MET A 88 -13.22 2.58 -10.91
CA MET A 88 -14.48 3.07 -11.46
C MET A 88 -14.64 4.58 -11.22
N PRO A 89 -15.14 5.35 -12.20
CA PRO A 89 -15.54 6.73 -11.95
C PRO A 89 -16.75 6.78 -11.01
N GLY A 90 -16.72 7.67 -10.01
CA GLY A 90 -17.94 8.13 -9.34
C GLY A 90 -18.48 7.32 -8.17
N VAL A 91 -17.64 6.70 -7.33
CA VAL A 91 -18.14 6.19 -6.04
C VAL A 91 -18.22 7.36 -5.04
N SER A 92 -19.44 7.86 -4.81
CA SER A 92 -19.74 8.82 -3.74
C SER A 92 -19.46 8.16 -2.38
N PRO A 93 -18.80 8.83 -1.44
CA PRO A 93 -18.35 8.18 -0.23
C PRO A 93 -19.52 7.88 0.73
N ALA A 94 -19.61 6.62 1.19
CA ALA A 94 -20.08 6.27 2.52
C ALA A 94 -19.24 6.96 3.64
N GLU A 95 -19.54 6.72 4.92
CA GLU A 95 -18.80 7.34 6.04
C GLU A 95 -17.30 6.94 6.09
N TYR A 96 -16.93 5.76 5.59
CA TYR A 96 -15.52 5.34 5.39
C TYR A 96 -15.34 4.66 4.02
N ASN A 97 -14.39 5.12 3.20
CA ASN A 97 -14.10 4.54 1.88
C ASN A 97 -12.60 4.55 1.56
N PRO A 98 -12.17 3.67 0.64
CA PRO A 98 -10.86 3.78 0.04
C PRO A 98 -10.61 5.16 -0.60
N ASN A 99 -9.37 5.64 -0.51
CA ASN A 99 -8.87 6.82 -1.18
C ASN A 99 -9.06 6.69 -2.69
N SER A 100 -9.56 7.77 -3.29
CA SER A 100 -9.66 7.88 -4.75
C SER A 100 -8.28 7.96 -5.41
N LEU A 101 -8.17 7.59 -6.69
CA LEU A 101 -6.89 7.70 -7.43
C LEU A 101 -6.28 9.11 -7.41
N PRO A 102 -7.04 10.22 -7.49
CA PRO A 102 -6.49 11.55 -7.28
C PRO A 102 -5.81 11.76 -5.92
N VAL A 103 -6.42 11.24 -4.85
CA VAL A 103 -5.85 11.31 -3.50
C VAL A 103 -4.59 10.45 -3.40
N ILE A 104 -4.63 9.23 -3.95
CA ILE A 104 -3.46 8.33 -4.01
C ILE A 104 -2.31 9.00 -4.77
N HIS A 105 -2.58 9.59 -5.95
CA HIS A 105 -1.58 10.32 -6.73
C HIS A 105 -0.94 11.45 -5.93
N HIS A 106 -1.74 12.25 -5.22
CA HIS A 106 -1.25 13.30 -4.34
C HIS A 106 -0.36 12.75 -3.21
N ILE A 107 -0.76 11.64 -2.58
CA ILE A 107 0.04 10.98 -1.54
C ILE A 107 1.39 10.51 -2.10
N LEU A 108 1.41 9.87 -3.26
CA LEU A 108 2.65 9.41 -3.89
C LEU A 108 3.59 10.57 -4.22
N ASP A 109 3.04 11.69 -4.67
CA ASP A 109 3.81 12.92 -4.89
C ASP A 109 4.37 13.48 -3.59
N LEU A 110 3.62 13.48 -2.49
CA LEU A 110 4.11 13.89 -1.17
C LEU A 110 5.27 12.99 -0.72
N ILE A 111 5.12 11.66 -0.84
CA ILE A 111 6.17 10.71 -0.47
C ILE A 111 7.42 10.95 -1.32
N ARG A 112 7.28 11.01 -2.66
CA ARG A 112 8.40 11.22 -3.58
C ARG A 112 9.15 12.52 -3.32
N ASN A 113 8.44 13.60 -2.95
CA ASN A 113 9.04 14.91 -2.75
C ASN A 113 9.65 15.10 -1.34
N LYS A 114 9.27 14.28 -0.36
CA LYS A 114 9.68 14.45 1.05
C LYS A 114 10.51 13.29 1.60
N THR A 115 10.74 12.23 0.82
CA THR A 115 11.47 11.03 1.25
C THR A 115 12.47 10.57 0.18
N GLU A 116 13.32 9.62 0.54
CA GLU A 116 14.21 8.93 -0.39
C GLU A 116 13.59 7.63 -0.94
N ILE A 117 12.30 7.39 -0.67
CA ILE A 117 11.60 6.18 -1.10
C ILE A 117 11.60 6.13 -2.63
N PRO A 118 12.02 5.00 -3.25
CA PRO A 118 12.18 4.88 -4.70
C PRO A 118 10.82 4.72 -5.40
N LEU A 119 10.03 5.80 -5.41
CA LEU A 119 8.76 5.88 -6.14
C LEU A 119 8.99 6.47 -7.53
N ALA A 120 8.62 5.71 -8.56
CA ALA A 120 8.56 6.24 -9.92
C ALA A 120 7.53 7.38 -10.01
N GLU A 121 7.79 8.37 -10.88
CA GLU A 121 6.80 9.37 -11.23
C GLU A 121 5.55 8.68 -11.80
N SER A 122 4.36 9.19 -11.46
CA SER A 122 3.10 8.58 -11.90
C SER A 122 2.21 9.61 -12.59
N VAL A 123 1.48 9.12 -13.59
CA VAL A 123 0.54 9.88 -14.42
C VAL A 123 -0.88 9.48 -14.05
N LEU A 124 -1.66 10.44 -13.58
CA LEU A 124 -3.08 10.30 -13.30
C LEU A 124 -3.92 10.76 -14.49
N ASP A 125 -4.86 9.93 -14.93
CA ASP A 125 -5.88 10.31 -15.90
C ASP A 125 -7.28 10.03 -15.33
N THR A 126 -8.09 11.09 -15.26
CA THR A 126 -9.50 11.04 -14.86
C THR A 126 -10.44 11.53 -15.98
N SER A 127 -9.90 11.72 -17.18
CA SER A 127 -10.62 12.29 -18.33
C SER A 127 -11.63 11.33 -18.95
N LEU A 128 -11.46 10.02 -18.71
CA LEU A 128 -12.21 8.93 -19.35
C LEU A 128 -12.07 8.91 -20.89
N SER A 129 -11.07 9.61 -21.44
CA SER A 129 -10.91 9.76 -22.89
C SER A 129 -10.21 8.58 -23.57
N LEU A 130 -9.37 7.85 -22.82
CA LEU A 130 -8.64 6.68 -23.33
C LEU A 130 -9.35 5.36 -23.01
N VAL A 131 -9.90 5.27 -21.79
CA VAL A 131 -10.57 4.08 -21.26
C VAL A 131 -11.73 4.51 -20.35
N PRO A 132 -12.74 3.66 -20.14
CA PRO A 132 -13.90 3.99 -19.31
C PRO A 132 -13.61 3.92 -17.78
N TYR A 133 -12.37 4.18 -17.38
CA TYR A 133 -11.89 4.08 -16.00
C TYR A 133 -11.02 5.30 -15.67
N HIS A 134 -11.00 5.71 -14.40
CA HIS A 134 -9.88 6.50 -13.90
C HIS A 134 -8.67 5.58 -13.78
N PHE A 135 -7.47 6.08 -14.06
CA PHE A 135 -6.27 5.28 -13.90
C PHE A 135 -5.06 6.08 -13.44
N LEU A 136 -4.14 5.36 -12.83
CA LEU A 136 -2.84 5.83 -12.37
C LEU A 136 -1.77 4.92 -12.99
N LEU A 137 -0.90 5.49 -13.83
CA LEU A 137 0.20 4.80 -14.50
C LEU A 137 1.52 5.19 -13.83
N SER A 138 2.28 4.22 -13.31
CA SER A 138 3.63 4.48 -12.81
C SER A 138 4.64 4.58 -13.96
N GLY A 139 5.79 5.18 -13.68
CA GLY A 139 6.99 5.04 -14.50
C GLY A 139 7.48 3.58 -14.54
N THR A 140 8.52 3.36 -15.35
CA THR A 140 9.09 2.04 -15.58
C THR A 140 10.06 1.62 -14.49
N THR A 141 10.06 0.34 -14.17
CA THR A 141 11.13 -0.32 -13.42
C THR A 141 12.30 -0.63 -14.36
N GLY A 142 13.48 -0.93 -13.79
CA GLY A 142 14.65 -1.36 -14.56
C GLY A 142 14.61 -2.83 -15.02
N THR A 143 13.47 -3.52 -14.88
CA THR A 143 13.38 -4.98 -15.08
C THR A 143 11.97 -5.43 -15.45
N THR A 144 11.79 -6.66 -15.92
CA THR A 144 10.48 -7.25 -16.29
C THR A 144 9.82 -8.00 -15.13
N SER A 145 8.52 -8.27 -15.26
CA SER A 145 7.70 -8.91 -14.23
C SER A 145 8.18 -10.29 -13.76
N ASP A 146 8.84 -11.08 -14.61
CA ASP A 146 9.39 -12.40 -14.28
C ASP A 146 10.57 -12.32 -13.29
N ARG A 147 11.20 -11.15 -13.22
CA ARG A 147 12.29 -10.85 -12.29
C ARG A 147 11.82 -10.15 -11.03
N LEU A 148 10.56 -9.74 -10.96
CA LEU A 148 9.97 -9.17 -9.77
C LEU A 148 9.36 -10.28 -8.90
N VAL A 149 9.50 -10.12 -7.60
CA VAL A 149 8.87 -10.98 -6.59
C VAL A 149 8.55 -10.11 -5.37
N SER A 150 7.45 -10.38 -4.66
CA SER A 150 7.17 -9.66 -3.42
C SER A 150 8.13 -10.10 -2.30
N VAL A 151 8.36 -9.24 -1.30
CA VAL A 151 9.17 -9.58 -0.12
C VAL A 151 8.56 -10.80 0.59
N ALA A 152 7.24 -10.83 0.74
CA ALA A 152 6.52 -11.95 1.36
C ALA A 152 6.72 -13.27 0.59
N GLU A 153 6.60 -13.23 -0.75
CA GLU A 153 6.81 -14.40 -1.59
C GLU A 153 8.27 -14.87 -1.58
N ALA A 154 9.23 -13.93 -1.61
CA ALA A 154 10.65 -14.25 -1.53
C ALA A 154 11.00 -14.97 -0.23
N ARG A 155 10.43 -14.56 0.91
CA ARG A 155 10.56 -15.27 2.20
C ARG A 155 9.95 -16.66 2.13
N LYS A 156 8.72 -16.78 1.64
CA LYS A 156 8.01 -18.07 1.54
C LYS A 156 8.77 -19.08 0.67
N LEU A 157 9.42 -18.60 -0.39
CA LEU A 157 10.25 -19.40 -1.28
C LEU A 157 11.66 -19.67 -0.73
N GLY A 158 12.01 -19.12 0.44
CA GLY A 158 13.34 -19.29 1.04
C GLY A 158 14.46 -18.62 0.24
N LEU A 159 14.15 -17.56 -0.53
CA LEU A 159 15.15 -16.82 -1.33
C LEU A 159 16.05 -15.94 -0.47
N PHE A 160 15.64 -15.63 0.76
CA PHE A 160 16.42 -14.83 1.69
C PHE A 160 17.23 -15.71 2.64
N SER A 161 18.53 -15.41 2.73
CA SER A 161 19.31 -15.76 3.91
C SER A 161 18.90 -14.89 5.10
N ASP A 162 19.25 -15.29 6.33
CA ASP A 162 18.97 -14.50 7.55
C ASP A 162 19.51 -13.08 7.46
N LYS A 163 20.70 -12.90 6.88
CA LYS A 163 21.30 -11.57 6.71
C LYS A 163 20.61 -10.75 5.60
N THR A 164 20.05 -11.40 4.57
CA THR A 164 19.35 -10.71 3.48
C THR A 164 18.01 -10.24 3.99
N SER A 165 17.32 -11.11 4.73
CA SER A 165 16.13 -10.78 5.50
C SER A 165 16.37 -9.57 6.41
N ALA A 166 17.44 -9.59 7.22
CA ALA A 166 17.76 -8.48 8.10
C ALA A 166 18.06 -7.17 7.34
N PHE A 167 18.72 -7.24 6.19
CA PHE A 167 18.98 -6.05 5.36
C PHE A 167 17.71 -5.47 4.75
N VAL A 168 16.83 -6.32 4.20
CA VAL A 168 15.52 -5.89 3.68
C VAL A 168 14.67 -5.28 4.79
N ASP A 169 14.64 -5.91 5.97
CA ASP A 169 13.94 -5.37 7.14
C ASP A 169 14.47 -4.00 7.55
N LEU A 170 15.80 -3.85 7.62
CA LEU A 170 16.46 -2.59 7.95
C LEU A 170 16.06 -1.49 6.96
N GLU A 171 16.10 -1.79 5.66
CA GLU A 171 15.72 -0.83 4.63
C GLU A 171 14.22 -0.48 4.70
N LEU A 172 13.35 -1.47 4.84
CA LEU A 172 11.90 -1.24 5.02
C LEU A 172 11.61 -0.37 6.24
N GLY A 173 12.27 -0.66 7.36
CA GLY A 173 12.22 0.17 8.55
C GLY A 173 12.61 1.61 8.24
N LYS A 174 13.76 1.81 7.59
CA LYS A 174 14.24 3.14 7.20
C LYS A 174 13.24 3.89 6.33
N LEU A 175 12.66 3.24 5.32
CA LEU A 175 11.66 3.85 4.45
C LEU A 175 10.40 4.25 5.23
N LEU A 176 9.87 3.39 6.11
CA LEU A 176 8.74 3.71 6.98
C LEU A 176 9.06 4.88 7.93
N GLY A 177 10.27 4.90 8.50
CA GLY A 177 10.75 5.99 9.36
C GLY A 177 10.76 7.34 8.63
N GLN A 178 11.27 7.36 7.40
CA GLN A 178 11.26 8.55 6.56
C GLN A 178 9.84 9.00 6.21
N MET A 179 8.97 8.06 5.84
CA MET A 179 7.57 8.35 5.51
C MET A 179 6.86 9.02 6.69
N HIS A 180 6.92 8.41 7.88
CA HIS A 180 6.21 8.92 9.04
C HIS A 180 6.77 10.24 9.58
N THR A 181 8.07 10.46 9.43
CA THR A 181 8.74 11.66 9.93
C THR A 181 8.60 12.83 8.99
N ASN A 182 8.71 12.59 7.67
CA ASN A 182 8.76 13.67 6.69
C ASN A 182 7.41 13.94 6.03
N VAL A 183 6.52 12.95 5.97
CA VAL A 183 5.19 13.07 5.37
C VAL A 183 4.15 13.18 6.50
N GLN A 184 4.06 14.38 7.05
CA GLN A 184 3.14 14.75 8.12
C GLN A 184 2.06 15.72 7.63
N ASN A 185 1.04 15.90 8.47
CA ASN A 185 -0.10 16.76 8.19
C ASN A 185 -0.58 17.51 9.44
N ASP A 186 -1.38 18.55 9.27
CA ASP A 186 -1.85 19.37 10.41
C ASP A 186 -3.11 18.78 11.10
N TRP A 187 -3.77 17.80 10.48
CA TRP A 187 -4.97 17.14 11.00
C TRP A 187 -4.91 15.64 10.80
N PHE A 188 -5.63 14.91 11.65
CA PHE A 188 -5.81 13.46 11.57
C PHE A 188 -6.98 13.08 10.66
N GLY A 189 -6.96 11.86 10.13
CA GLY A 189 -8.06 11.26 9.39
C GLY A 189 -7.72 10.92 7.94
N ALA A 190 -8.76 10.77 7.11
CA ALA A 190 -8.57 10.43 5.71
C ALA A 190 -7.86 11.56 4.94
N PRO A 191 -6.93 11.25 4.01
CA PRO A 191 -6.29 12.26 3.19
C PRO A 191 -7.27 12.88 2.20
N LEU A 192 -7.19 14.20 2.04
CA LEU A 192 -8.06 14.97 1.17
C LEU A 192 -7.21 15.86 0.26
N LEU A 193 -7.71 16.15 -0.95
CA LEU A 193 -7.06 17.10 -1.87
C LEU A 193 -7.18 18.56 -1.41
N LYS A 194 -8.04 18.82 -0.42
CA LYS A 194 -8.30 20.12 0.18
C LYS A 194 -8.50 19.91 1.67
N ASP A 195 -8.13 20.92 2.44
CA ASP A 195 -8.33 20.92 3.87
C ASP A 195 -9.81 20.65 4.20
N PRO A 196 -10.11 19.79 5.19
CA PRO A 196 -11.47 19.53 5.61
C PRO A 196 -12.10 20.79 6.19
N THR A 197 -13.42 20.89 6.10
CA THR A 197 -14.17 22.00 6.73
C THR A 197 -14.12 21.95 8.26
N ASP A 198 -13.95 20.76 8.81
CA ASP A 198 -13.87 20.48 10.25
C ASP A 198 -12.69 19.52 10.50
N PRO A 199 -11.45 20.04 10.55
CA PRO A 199 -10.26 19.24 10.80
C PRO A 199 -10.26 18.68 12.23
N SER A 200 -9.94 17.39 12.36
CA SER A 200 -9.72 16.77 13.66
C SER A 200 -8.26 16.89 14.09
N TYR A 201 -8.03 17.46 15.27
CA TYR A 201 -6.69 17.63 15.87
C TYR A 201 -6.42 16.65 17.01
N ALA A 202 -7.35 15.73 17.28
CA ALA A 202 -7.21 14.71 18.30
C ALA A 202 -7.24 13.32 17.65
N TRP A 203 -6.15 12.56 17.81
CA TRP A 203 -6.09 11.20 17.27
C TRP A 203 -7.15 10.29 17.88
N GLN A 204 -7.38 10.40 19.20
CA GLN A 204 -8.40 9.61 19.90
C GLN A 204 -9.80 9.77 19.29
N GLU A 205 -10.24 11.00 19.02
CA GLU A 205 -11.54 11.28 18.41
C GLU A 205 -11.60 10.75 16.97
N THR A 206 -10.52 10.95 16.22
CA THR A 206 -10.41 10.48 14.83
C THR A 206 -10.49 8.96 14.75
N PHE A 207 -9.67 8.25 15.52
CA PHE A 207 -9.65 6.79 15.55
C PHE A 207 -11.01 6.24 15.99
N THR A 208 -11.65 6.87 16.99
CA THR A 208 -13.01 6.53 17.41
C THR A 208 -14.00 6.62 16.25
N SER A 209 -13.97 7.73 15.51
CA SER A 209 -14.87 7.92 14.37
C SER A 209 -14.61 6.90 13.25
N LEU A 210 -13.35 6.59 12.96
CA LEU A 210 -12.99 5.61 11.93
C LEU A 210 -13.46 4.20 12.31
N LEU A 211 -13.24 3.80 13.57
CA LEU A 211 -13.63 2.50 14.08
C LEU A 211 -15.16 2.33 14.12
N GLU A 212 -15.89 3.32 14.66
CA GLU A 212 -17.36 3.26 14.71
C GLU A 212 -18.00 3.33 13.32
N GLY A 213 -17.40 4.06 12.38
CA GLY A 213 -17.83 4.07 10.98
C GLY A 213 -17.76 2.68 10.34
N LEU A 214 -16.67 1.95 10.56
CA LEU A 214 -16.55 0.56 10.09
C LEU A 214 -17.55 -0.37 10.79
N ILE A 215 -17.64 -0.32 12.13
CA ILE A 215 -18.60 -1.14 12.90
C ILE A 215 -20.04 -0.92 12.42
N SER A 216 -20.41 0.33 12.15
CA SER A 216 -21.75 0.70 11.69
C SER A 216 -22.13 0.01 10.38
N HIS A 217 -21.19 -0.24 9.47
CA HIS A 217 -21.47 -0.98 8.23
C HIS A 217 -21.86 -2.44 8.48
N PHE A 218 -21.23 -3.08 9.47
CA PHE A 218 -21.57 -4.46 9.84
C PHE A 218 -22.89 -4.52 10.61
N GLU A 219 -23.13 -3.58 11.54
CA GLU A 219 -24.34 -3.55 12.36
C GLU A 219 -25.60 -3.23 11.54
N LYS A 220 -25.51 -2.34 10.54
CA LYS A 220 -26.60 -2.04 9.60
C LYS A 220 -26.92 -3.20 8.66
N GLY A 221 -26.06 -4.22 8.60
CA GLY A 221 -26.20 -5.36 7.69
C GLY A 221 -25.83 -5.03 6.24
N ASP A 222 -25.07 -3.96 6.00
CA ASP A 222 -24.52 -3.64 4.67
C ASP A 222 -23.58 -4.74 4.20
N ILE A 223 -22.97 -5.47 5.15
CA ILE A 223 -22.07 -6.59 4.92
C ILE A 223 -22.60 -7.81 5.64
N LYS A 224 -22.76 -8.91 4.89
CA LYS A 224 -23.12 -10.21 5.45
C LYS A 224 -21.88 -10.94 5.91
N ILE A 225 -21.88 -11.30 7.19
CA ILE A 225 -20.88 -12.12 7.86
C ILE A 225 -21.56 -13.33 8.49
N ASP A 226 -20.81 -14.41 8.64
CA ASP A 226 -21.23 -15.73 9.14
C ASP A 226 -20.94 -15.93 10.63
N PHE A 227 -20.32 -14.95 11.29
CA PHE A 227 -20.06 -14.93 12.73
C PHE A 227 -20.59 -13.65 13.37
N GLU A 228 -20.75 -13.66 14.70
CA GLU A 228 -21.22 -12.51 15.46
C GLU A 228 -20.05 -11.63 15.90
N ILE A 229 -19.98 -10.40 15.40
CA ILE A 229 -19.03 -9.40 15.93
C ILE A 229 -19.58 -8.89 17.27
N PRO A 230 -18.81 -8.94 18.37
CA PRO A 230 -19.27 -8.56 19.70
C PRO A 230 -19.26 -7.02 19.90
N TYR A 231 -20.11 -6.29 19.19
CA TYR A 231 -20.15 -4.81 19.14
C TYR A 231 -20.19 -4.15 20.52
N GLU A 232 -21.06 -4.63 21.41
CA GLU A 232 -21.22 -4.08 22.77
C GLU A 232 -19.94 -4.21 23.60
N LYS A 233 -19.20 -5.32 23.45
CA LYS A 233 -17.92 -5.51 24.13
C LYS A 233 -16.85 -4.59 23.56
N ILE A 234 -16.79 -4.46 22.24
CA ILE A 234 -15.88 -3.53 21.56
C ILE A 234 -16.09 -2.11 22.09
N ARG A 235 -17.33 -1.61 22.06
CA ARG A 235 -17.68 -0.26 22.56
C ARG A 235 -17.39 -0.08 24.05
N LEU A 236 -17.68 -1.08 24.88
CA LEU A 236 -17.38 -1.06 26.31
C LEU A 236 -15.87 -0.92 26.57
N TYR A 237 -15.05 -1.75 25.93
CA TYR A 237 -13.60 -1.72 26.11
C TYR A 237 -12.98 -0.46 25.50
N HIS A 238 -13.53 0.02 24.39
CA HIS A 238 -13.09 1.24 23.74
C HIS A 238 -13.34 2.47 24.62
N SER A 239 -14.53 2.55 25.24
CA SER A 239 -14.86 3.59 26.21
C SER A 239 -13.88 3.61 27.39
N ARG A 240 -13.44 2.43 27.84
CA ARG A 240 -12.39 2.32 28.87
C ARG A 240 -11.04 2.85 28.35
N ALA A 241 -10.62 2.45 27.15
CA ALA A 241 -9.38 2.92 26.54
C ALA A 241 -9.35 4.45 26.39
N ILE A 242 -10.45 5.06 25.95
CA ILE A 242 -10.65 6.52 25.90
C ILE A 242 -10.54 7.14 27.29
N GLY A 243 -11.21 6.56 28.30
CA GLY A 243 -11.19 7.07 29.68
C GLY A 243 -9.80 7.05 30.33
N PHE A 244 -8.87 6.25 29.80
CA PHE A 244 -7.47 6.20 30.23
C PHE A 244 -6.51 6.91 29.26
N SER A 245 -7.01 7.68 28.30
CA SER A 245 -6.19 8.44 27.35
C SER A 245 -5.20 7.57 26.58
N LEU A 246 -5.62 6.35 26.21
CA LEU A 246 -4.73 5.37 25.55
C LEU A 246 -4.17 5.90 24.22
N PHE A 247 -4.92 6.78 23.54
CA PHE A 247 -4.60 7.30 22.20
C PHE A 247 -4.10 8.75 22.21
N ASP A 248 -4.02 9.42 23.37
CA ASP A 248 -3.68 10.85 23.49
C ASP A 248 -2.17 11.15 23.37
N ASP A 249 -1.33 10.12 23.27
CA ASP A 249 0.13 10.24 23.12
C ASP A 249 0.57 10.49 21.66
N VAL A 250 -0.39 10.59 20.73
CA VAL A 250 -0.13 10.85 19.31
C VAL A 250 -0.37 12.33 19.04
N GLU A 251 0.72 13.09 18.96
CA GLU A 251 0.66 14.55 18.81
C GLU A 251 0.74 15.01 17.35
N VAL A 252 1.36 14.21 16.47
CA VAL A 252 1.64 14.60 15.08
C VAL A 252 1.01 13.58 14.12
N PRO A 253 0.08 14.01 13.25
CA PRO A 253 -0.45 13.17 12.19
C PRO A 253 0.64 12.80 11.17
N SER A 254 0.97 11.52 11.10
CA SER A 254 1.88 10.97 10.10
C SER A 254 1.10 10.23 9.02
N LEU A 255 1.61 10.20 7.79
CA LEU A 255 1.04 9.33 6.75
C LEU A 255 1.25 7.87 7.16
N VAL A 256 0.17 7.11 7.30
CA VAL A 256 0.18 5.67 7.59
C VAL A 256 -0.40 4.91 6.41
N TRP A 257 0.30 3.89 5.93
CA TRP A 257 -0.15 2.92 4.95
C TRP A 257 -0.79 1.71 5.62
N VAL A 258 -1.94 1.93 6.26
CA VAL A 258 -2.63 0.95 7.15
C VAL A 258 -2.70 -0.47 6.60
N THR A 259 -2.98 -0.62 5.31
CA THR A 259 -3.15 -1.93 4.65
C THR A 259 -1.92 -2.40 3.86
N GLY A 260 -0.84 -1.62 3.82
CA GLY A 260 0.39 -1.99 3.14
C GLY A 260 1.09 -3.14 3.84
N SER A 261 1.58 -4.13 3.08
CA SER A 261 2.34 -5.25 3.62
C SER A 261 3.58 -5.56 2.76
N GLU A 262 4.35 -6.57 3.18
CA GLU A 262 5.45 -7.13 2.40
C GLU A 262 5.03 -7.66 1.01
N ASP A 263 3.74 -7.90 0.78
CA ASP A 263 3.21 -8.27 -0.55
C ASP A 263 3.24 -7.10 -1.54
N ASP A 264 3.24 -5.87 -1.02
CA ASP A 264 3.24 -4.64 -1.83
C ASP A 264 4.64 -4.11 -2.13
N ILE A 265 5.67 -4.77 -1.61
CA ILE A 265 7.07 -4.42 -1.84
C ILE A 265 7.65 -5.43 -2.81
N LEU A 266 7.96 -4.97 -4.02
CA LEU A 266 8.56 -5.81 -5.06
C LEU A 266 10.07 -5.59 -5.09
N ILE A 267 10.80 -6.69 -5.04
CA ILE A 267 12.25 -6.72 -5.20
C ILE A 267 12.63 -7.31 -6.56
N ALA A 268 13.73 -6.84 -7.12
CA ALA A 268 14.34 -7.49 -8.27
C ALA A 268 15.17 -8.69 -7.81
N LYS A 269 14.98 -9.85 -8.45
CA LYS A 269 15.87 -11.01 -8.30
C LYS A 269 17.30 -10.60 -8.67
N PRO A 270 18.34 -10.99 -7.91
CA PRO A 270 19.73 -10.65 -8.20
C PRO A 270 20.10 -10.96 -9.65
N SER A 271 20.75 -10.02 -10.32
CA SER A 271 21.28 -10.23 -11.68
C SER A 271 22.57 -11.04 -11.68
N ASP A 272 23.35 -10.92 -10.60
CA ASP A 272 24.58 -11.64 -10.38
C ASP A 272 24.33 -12.79 -9.39
N PRO A 273 24.47 -14.07 -9.81
CA PRO A 273 24.33 -15.20 -8.91
C PRO A 273 25.41 -15.24 -7.82
N ASP A 274 26.53 -14.54 -8.00
CA ASP A 274 27.63 -14.48 -7.03
C ASP A 274 27.43 -13.36 -5.99
N ASP A 275 26.44 -12.47 -6.17
CA ASP A 275 26.01 -11.49 -5.16
C ASP A 275 24.63 -11.87 -4.56
N PRO A 276 24.60 -12.74 -3.53
CA PRO A 276 23.36 -13.12 -2.87
C PRO A 276 22.73 -11.99 -2.03
N TRP A 277 23.37 -10.82 -1.97
CA TRP A 277 22.86 -9.63 -1.27
C TRP A 277 22.28 -8.58 -2.21
N GLY A 278 22.42 -8.75 -3.53
CA GLY A 278 22.03 -7.79 -4.56
C GLY A 278 20.52 -7.65 -4.79
N PHE A 279 19.69 -7.87 -3.76
CA PHE A 279 18.26 -7.58 -3.83
C PHE A 279 18.04 -6.08 -3.70
N GLU A 280 17.39 -5.50 -4.70
CA GLU A 280 16.99 -4.10 -4.73
C GLU A 280 15.48 -4.01 -4.62
N ILE A 281 14.97 -3.09 -3.80
CA ILE A 281 13.54 -2.73 -3.80
C ILE A 281 13.27 -2.04 -5.15
N ALA A 282 12.72 -2.80 -6.08
CA ALA A 282 12.52 -2.39 -7.45
C ALA A 282 11.24 -1.55 -7.61
N ALA A 283 10.24 -1.80 -6.77
CA ALA A 283 9.02 -1.03 -6.72
C ALA A 283 8.29 -1.19 -5.39
N ILE A 284 7.59 -0.14 -4.98
CA ILE A 284 6.54 -0.19 -3.98
C ILE A 284 5.23 0.04 -4.72
N LEU A 285 4.28 -0.87 -4.58
CA LEU A 285 3.02 -0.76 -5.29
C LEU A 285 2.29 0.51 -4.84
N PRO A 286 1.67 1.27 -5.78
CA PRO A 286 1.01 2.54 -5.48
C PRO A 286 -0.35 2.35 -4.79
N VAL A 287 -0.46 1.44 -3.83
CA VAL A 287 -1.73 1.01 -3.23
C VAL A 287 -1.97 1.73 -1.91
N ALA A 288 -2.10 3.05 -1.94
CA ALA A 288 -2.41 3.88 -0.76
C ALA A 288 -3.93 3.98 -0.49
N ALA A 289 -4.68 2.93 -0.80
CA ALA A 289 -6.13 2.96 -0.81
C ALA A 289 -6.75 3.18 0.58
N HIS A 290 -6.10 2.71 1.65
CA HIS A 290 -6.53 2.98 3.03
C HIS A 290 -5.50 3.79 3.82
N ALA A 291 -4.65 4.53 3.12
CA ALA A 291 -3.70 5.41 3.78
C ALA A 291 -4.44 6.53 4.53
N LEU A 292 -3.91 6.95 5.68
CA LEU A 292 -4.50 7.98 6.53
C LEU A 292 -3.45 8.82 7.25
N TRP A 293 -3.87 9.97 7.77
CA TRP A 293 -3.10 10.78 8.71
C TRP A 293 -3.39 10.30 10.13
N GLY A 294 -2.43 9.64 10.77
CA GLY A 294 -2.66 8.91 12.03
C GLY A 294 -1.40 8.57 12.79
N ASP A 295 -1.58 7.65 13.75
CA ASP A 295 -0.50 7.09 14.55
C ASP A 295 0.35 6.11 13.71
N PRO A 296 1.66 6.34 13.56
CA PRO A 296 2.60 5.40 12.97
C PRO A 296 2.46 3.94 13.42
N LEU A 297 2.10 3.72 14.69
CA LEU A 297 1.96 2.38 15.24
C LEU A 297 0.81 1.59 14.57
N LEU A 298 -0.08 2.23 13.80
CA LEU A 298 -1.18 1.61 13.07
C LEU A 298 -0.73 0.80 11.83
N GLU A 299 0.50 0.99 11.34
CA GLU A 299 1.05 0.26 10.19
C GLU A 299 0.90 -1.27 10.32
N SER A 300 0.50 -1.94 9.23
CA SER A 300 0.42 -3.41 9.24
C SER A 300 1.80 -4.07 9.32
N PHE A 301 2.85 -3.36 8.90
CA PHE A 301 4.24 -3.78 9.02
C PHE A 301 4.67 -4.03 10.48
N PHE A 302 3.95 -3.51 11.47
CA PHE A 302 4.24 -3.70 12.89
C PHE A 302 3.38 -4.76 13.57
N ILE A 303 2.64 -5.56 12.79
CA ILE A 303 1.86 -6.68 13.32
C ILE A 303 2.81 -7.82 13.71
N PRO A 304 2.67 -8.42 14.91
CA PRO A 304 3.52 -9.54 15.33
C PRO A 304 3.60 -10.66 14.28
N PRO A 305 4.81 -11.21 14.03
CA PRO A 305 6.03 -11.09 14.83
C PRO A 305 6.89 -9.84 14.55
N ASN A 306 6.42 -8.90 13.72
CA ASN A 306 7.12 -7.66 13.42
C ASN A 306 6.85 -6.56 14.47
N PRO A 307 7.65 -5.47 14.49
CA PRO A 307 8.88 -5.25 13.72
C PRO A 307 9.99 -6.21 14.16
N SER A 308 10.75 -6.74 13.20
CA SER A 308 12.02 -7.40 13.52
C SER A 308 12.99 -6.39 14.13
N LYS A 309 14.05 -6.86 14.79
CA LYS A 309 15.07 -5.97 15.37
C LYS A 309 15.71 -5.05 14.32
N ALA A 310 15.98 -5.59 13.14
CA ALA A 310 16.55 -4.83 12.04
C ALA A 310 15.56 -3.78 11.53
N MET A 311 14.28 -4.12 11.38
CA MET A 311 13.24 -3.16 11.00
C MET A 311 13.09 -2.03 12.02
N ALA A 312 13.10 -2.35 13.32
CA ALA A 312 13.04 -1.34 14.37
C ALA A 312 14.26 -0.41 14.36
N GLU A 313 15.47 -0.96 14.14
CA GLU A 313 16.70 -0.18 13.98
C GLU A 313 16.63 0.73 12.75
N GLY A 314 16.18 0.19 11.63
CA GLY A 314 15.99 0.94 10.39
C GLY A 314 14.99 2.07 10.57
N TYR A 315 13.86 1.80 11.21
CA TYR A 315 12.82 2.79 11.50
C TYR A 315 13.36 4.00 12.26
N ILE A 316 14.14 3.75 13.30
CA ILE A 316 14.82 4.81 14.05
C ILE A 316 15.86 5.52 13.17
N GLY A 317 16.64 4.78 12.39
CA GLY A 317 17.61 5.34 11.44
C GLY A 317 17.00 6.20 10.34
N GLY A 318 15.74 5.96 9.99
CA GLY A 318 14.94 6.76 9.06
C GLY A 318 14.32 8.02 9.67
N GLY A 319 14.53 8.27 10.97
CA GLY A 319 13.97 9.40 11.71
C GLY A 319 12.75 9.07 12.57
N GLY A 320 12.24 7.83 12.49
CA GLY A 320 11.11 7.36 13.28
C GLY A 320 11.42 7.32 14.79
N GLY A 321 10.38 7.46 15.61
CA GLY A 321 10.48 7.27 17.06
C GLY A 321 10.53 5.80 17.49
N ALA A 322 10.73 5.53 18.78
CA ALA A 322 10.57 4.17 19.30
C ALA A 322 9.08 3.77 19.26
N LEU A 323 8.77 2.66 18.59
CA LEU A 323 7.39 2.17 18.38
C LEU A 323 6.71 1.71 19.68
N THR A 324 7.46 1.02 20.53
CA THR A 324 6.98 0.55 21.85
C THR A 324 7.97 0.96 22.94
N ILE A 325 7.62 2.00 23.67
CA ILE A 325 8.29 2.56 24.85
C ILE A 325 7.60 2.09 26.14
N PHE A 326 6.26 1.96 26.12
CA PHE A 326 5.45 1.65 27.29
C PHE A 326 4.53 0.45 27.06
N PRO A 327 4.21 -0.34 28.11
CA PRO A 327 3.30 -1.47 28.00
C PRO A 327 1.95 -1.13 27.36
N ARG A 328 1.42 0.08 27.61
CA ARG A 328 0.14 0.55 27.02
C ARG A 328 0.12 0.56 25.49
N GLN A 329 1.28 0.72 24.83
CA GLN A 329 1.34 0.66 23.36
C GLN A 329 1.05 -0.74 22.83
N ASN A 330 1.29 -1.80 23.62
CA ASN A 330 0.85 -3.15 23.25
C ASN A 330 -0.68 -3.24 23.22
N THR A 331 -1.38 -2.66 24.21
CA THR A 331 -2.84 -2.56 24.20
C THR A 331 -3.34 -1.75 23.02
N LYS A 332 -2.66 -0.64 22.70
CA LYS A 332 -2.99 0.18 21.53
C LYS A 332 -2.82 -0.61 20.21
N ARG A 333 -1.78 -1.43 20.10
CA ARG A 333 -1.56 -2.30 18.95
C ARG A 333 -2.71 -3.31 18.76
N VAL A 334 -3.27 -3.87 19.83
CA VAL A 334 -4.45 -4.75 19.75
C VAL A 334 -5.68 -4.01 19.17
N TRP A 335 -5.88 -2.74 19.51
CA TRP A 335 -6.92 -1.92 18.88
C TRP A 335 -6.71 -1.72 17.39
N TYR A 336 -5.47 -1.54 16.98
CA TYR A 336 -5.08 -1.36 15.59
C TYR A 336 -5.19 -2.65 14.78
N ASP A 337 -4.93 -3.80 15.40
CA ASP A 337 -5.15 -5.12 14.80
C ASP A 337 -6.64 -5.40 14.60
N LEU A 338 -7.47 -5.07 15.60
CA LEU A 338 -8.93 -5.11 15.49
C LEU A 338 -9.43 -4.22 14.34
N PHE A 339 -8.93 -2.98 14.26
CA PHE A 339 -9.30 -2.04 13.20
C PHE A 339 -8.92 -2.57 11.81
N LEU A 340 -7.69 -3.07 11.63
CA LEU A 340 -7.26 -3.65 10.37
C LEU A 340 -8.10 -4.87 9.98
N ALA A 341 -8.40 -5.76 10.93
CA ALA A 341 -9.21 -6.95 10.63
C ALA A 341 -10.64 -6.59 10.20
N LEU A 342 -11.27 -5.61 10.85
CA LEU A 342 -12.57 -5.08 10.41
C LEU A 342 -12.49 -4.44 9.03
N LEU A 343 -11.41 -3.71 8.74
CA LEU A 343 -11.17 -3.07 7.47
C LEU A 343 -10.98 -4.08 6.32
N VAL A 344 -10.15 -5.10 6.54
CA VAL A 344 -9.93 -6.17 5.55
C VAL A 344 -11.23 -6.95 5.31
N LEU A 345 -11.99 -7.25 6.37
CA LEU A 345 -13.29 -7.91 6.26
C LEU A 345 -14.29 -7.08 5.46
N TYR A 346 -14.23 -5.75 5.58
CA TYR A 346 -15.06 -4.81 4.80
C TYR A 346 -14.75 -4.89 3.30
N GLU A 347 -13.48 -4.98 2.93
CA GLU A 347 -13.04 -5.03 1.52
C GLU A 347 -13.25 -6.40 0.86
N VAL A 348 -13.07 -7.52 1.58
CA VAL A 348 -13.17 -8.90 1.06
C VAL A 348 -14.59 -9.27 0.54
N ARG A 349 -15.58 -8.37 0.63
CA ARG A 349 -16.96 -8.60 0.18
C ARG A 349 -17.15 -8.79 -1.34
N THR A 350 -16.21 -8.35 -2.19
CA THR A 350 -16.53 -8.03 -3.60
C THR A 350 -15.92 -8.91 -4.71
N LEU A 351 -14.91 -9.77 -4.49
CA LEU A 351 -14.22 -10.41 -5.61
C LEU A 351 -13.61 -11.78 -5.28
N GLY A 352 -13.91 -12.81 -6.10
CA GLY A 352 -12.96 -13.79 -6.68
C GLY A 352 -12.21 -14.80 -5.78
N ASP A 353 -12.20 -16.07 -6.24
CA ASP A 353 -11.60 -17.31 -5.70
C ASP A 353 -11.99 -17.67 -4.25
N ALA A 354 -12.79 -18.72 -4.09
CA ALA A 354 -13.47 -19.03 -2.83
C ALA A 354 -12.48 -19.27 -1.69
N ASP A 355 -11.38 -19.98 -1.95
CA ASP A 355 -10.47 -20.47 -0.92
C ASP A 355 -9.62 -19.35 -0.29
N GLU A 356 -9.05 -18.43 -1.09
CA GLU A 356 -8.23 -17.32 -0.57
C GLU A 356 -9.08 -16.33 0.23
N LEU A 357 -10.31 -16.06 -0.22
CA LEU A 357 -11.25 -15.22 0.52
C LEU A 357 -11.69 -15.88 1.83
N GLU A 358 -11.85 -17.20 1.83
CA GLU A 358 -12.20 -17.97 3.03
C GLU A 358 -11.06 -17.90 4.06
N GLU A 359 -9.81 -18.10 3.64
CA GLU A 359 -8.64 -17.93 4.52
C GLU A 359 -8.56 -16.52 5.11
N LYS A 360 -8.77 -15.48 4.30
CA LYS A 360 -8.77 -14.08 4.78
C LYS A 360 -9.93 -13.80 5.73
N ARG A 361 -11.14 -14.33 5.47
CA ARG A 361 -12.30 -14.20 6.36
C ARG A 361 -12.05 -14.89 7.70
N ALA A 362 -11.51 -16.11 7.67
CA ALA A 362 -11.14 -16.84 8.88
C ALA A 362 -10.08 -16.10 9.69
N TRP A 363 -9.08 -15.49 9.03
CA TRP A 363 -8.10 -14.63 9.71
C TRP A 363 -8.75 -13.39 10.34
N CYS A 364 -9.69 -12.73 9.64
CA CYS A 364 -10.40 -11.57 10.17
C CYS A 364 -11.25 -11.96 11.39
N GLU A 365 -12.05 -13.02 11.28
CA GLU A 365 -12.88 -13.53 12.38
C GLU A 365 -12.02 -13.81 13.61
N LYS A 366 -10.95 -14.61 13.44
CA LYS A 366 -10.04 -14.95 14.52
C LYS A 366 -9.43 -13.70 15.14
N THR A 367 -8.88 -12.79 14.33
CA THR A 367 -8.22 -11.57 14.82
C THR A 367 -9.20 -10.66 15.57
N ILE A 368 -10.44 -10.52 15.09
CA ILE A 368 -11.48 -9.74 15.77
C ILE A 368 -11.80 -10.35 17.13
N LEU A 369 -12.07 -11.66 17.18
CA LEU A 369 -12.45 -12.35 18.42
C LEU A 369 -11.31 -12.38 19.45
N ASP A 370 -10.08 -12.71 19.01
CA ASP A 370 -8.88 -12.74 19.86
C ASP A 370 -8.55 -11.34 20.40
N SER A 371 -8.70 -10.30 19.57
CA SER A 371 -8.48 -8.91 20.00
C SER A 371 -9.49 -8.49 21.06
N VAL A 372 -10.77 -8.81 20.88
CA VAL A 372 -11.81 -8.48 21.86
C VAL A 372 -11.60 -9.23 23.18
N ASP A 373 -11.21 -10.50 23.13
CA ASP A 373 -10.88 -11.27 24.34
C ASP A 373 -9.67 -10.67 25.05
N THR A 374 -8.61 -10.34 24.32
CA THR A 374 -7.40 -9.70 24.87
C THR A 374 -7.72 -8.34 25.49
N LEU A 375 -8.53 -7.52 24.82
CA LEU A 375 -8.91 -6.18 25.27
C LEU A 375 -9.76 -6.19 26.53
N LYS A 376 -10.41 -7.30 26.88
CA LYS A 376 -11.21 -7.41 28.12
C LYS A 376 -10.39 -7.06 29.36
N ASP A 377 -9.18 -7.60 29.46
CA ASP A 377 -8.31 -7.49 30.64
C ASP A 377 -7.02 -6.69 30.37
N ALA A 378 -6.88 -6.12 29.17
CA ALA A 378 -5.69 -5.36 28.78
C ALA A 378 -5.48 -4.09 29.63
N PRO A 379 -4.23 -3.80 30.04
CA PRO A 379 -3.90 -2.59 30.80
C PRO A 379 -4.05 -1.35 29.93
N CYS A 380 -4.63 -0.28 30.48
CA CYS A 380 -4.77 1.00 29.79
C CYS A 380 -3.90 2.12 30.38
N TYR A 381 -3.09 1.81 31.41
CA TYR A 381 -2.26 2.79 32.15
C TYR A 381 -0.75 2.60 31.93
#